data_AF-A0A3D3RAJ5-F1
#
_entry.id   AF-A0A3D3RAJ5-F1
#
_cell.length_a   1.000
_cell.length_b   1.000
_cell.length_c   1.000
_cell.angle_alpha   90.00
_cell.angle_beta   90.00
_cell.angle_gamma   90.00
#
_symmetry.space_group_name_H-M   'P 1'
#
loop_
_entity.id
_entity.type
_entity.pdbx_description
1 polymer ?
#
loop_
_entity_poly.entity_id
_entity_poly.type
_entity_poly.pdbx_seq_one_letter_code
_entity_poly.pdbx_strand_id
1 'polypeptide(L)'
;MKYRFTSILHPITGNIKLRFIVGIFLLLLLPGSVFAIDIEEVVWGFNNQQTRNQCIPVSILLRNNTPEAFDEPLQLNRLQFDGSRVGAPLVRKVFLAPFTSQWVQFYPYISNSYQTDWSLNWGPGFLSGKKLTRAENNSNPNSELSDVRSRIILSRSDGIIRKVGHFKQFPEELFPPSVTATDSLDEIIIGHVPRWDAARKVSFMDWLYQGGVVHLLPDDPTGENLIFTTSMVELNSPLEFFRIGEGLVIRHNLKLSQMTDNVLITAVNKIHEREAENILNHPPEVKQSKTVSSQYNNNGYGDINYNLLHELTELTHPDHNWPLIYLMSLLYLFMIYPGCFLFHKRQKNSRYRNT
;
A
#
# COMPACT_ATOMS: atom_id res chain seq x y z
N MET A 1 -52.98 -68.09 48.26
CA MET A 1 -53.02 -67.29 47.01
C MET A 1 -52.26 -65.98 47.26
N LYS A 2 -50.96 -65.94 46.92
CA LYS A 2 -50.10 -64.75 46.99
C LYS A 2 -49.16 -64.82 45.79
N TYR A 3 -49.46 -64.03 44.76
CA TYR A 3 -48.61 -63.87 43.58
C TYR A 3 -47.45 -62.93 43.93
N ARG A 4 -46.21 -63.39 43.82
CA ARG A 4 -45.01 -62.54 43.82
C ARG A 4 -44.68 -62.20 42.37
N PHE A 5 -44.82 -60.93 42.01
CA PHE A 5 -44.19 -60.36 40.82
C PHE A 5 -42.71 -60.13 41.12
N THR A 6 -41.82 -60.84 40.42
CA THR A 6 -40.40 -60.49 40.32
C THR A 6 -40.15 -59.88 38.94
N SER A 7 -39.92 -58.57 38.93
CA SER A 7 -39.45 -57.80 37.80
C SER A 7 -37.98 -58.12 37.51
N ILE A 8 -37.67 -58.61 36.31
CA ILE A 8 -36.31 -58.72 35.80
C ILE A 8 -36.08 -57.49 34.90
N LEU A 9 -35.51 -56.43 35.47
CA LEU A 9 -34.90 -55.34 34.69
C LEU A 9 -33.51 -55.81 34.25
N HIS A 10 -33.31 -55.96 32.94
CA HIS A 10 -31.98 -56.10 32.34
C HIS A 10 -31.23 -54.76 32.40
N PRO A 11 -29.95 -54.71 32.84
CA PRO A 11 -29.12 -53.52 32.71
C PRO A 11 -28.44 -53.50 31.33
N ILE A 12 -29.08 -52.90 30.33
CA ILE A 12 -28.44 -52.57 29.04
C ILE A 12 -28.03 -51.08 29.08
N THR A 13 -27.05 -50.71 29.90
CA THR A 13 -26.63 -49.29 30.03
C THR A 13 -25.12 -49.10 30.24
N GLY A 14 -24.27 -50.08 29.88
CA GLY A 14 -22.81 -49.95 29.90
C GLY A 14 -22.18 -49.60 28.55
N ASN A 15 -22.63 -50.25 27.47
CA ASN A 15 -21.94 -50.18 26.17
C ASN A 15 -22.22 -48.92 25.35
N ILE A 16 -23.30 -48.19 25.63
CA ILE A 16 -23.65 -46.96 24.88
C ILE A 16 -22.76 -45.80 25.30
N LYS A 17 -22.46 -45.66 26.59
CA LYS A 17 -21.58 -44.58 27.10
C LYS A 17 -20.14 -44.78 26.59
N LEU A 18 -19.63 -46.01 26.59
CA LEU A 18 -18.29 -46.31 26.07
C LEU A 18 -18.18 -46.01 24.57
N ARG A 19 -19.20 -46.38 23.77
CA ARG A 19 -19.23 -46.08 22.33
C ARG A 19 -19.31 -44.58 22.03
N PHE A 20 -20.03 -43.81 22.83
CA PHE A 20 -20.08 -42.35 22.71
C PHE A 20 -18.73 -41.70 23.05
N ILE A 21 -18.06 -42.16 24.11
CA ILE A 21 -16.74 -41.64 24.50
C ILE A 21 -15.68 -41.96 23.44
N VAL A 22 -15.68 -43.20 22.91
CA VAL A 22 -14.79 -43.60 21.81
C VAL A 22 -15.09 -42.80 20.54
N GLY A 23 -16.37 -42.55 20.23
CA GLY A 23 -16.76 -41.71 19.09
C GLY A 23 -16.27 -40.26 19.20
N ILE A 24 -16.37 -39.64 20.39
CA ILE A 24 -15.85 -38.30 20.65
C ILE A 24 -14.32 -38.26 20.59
N PHE A 25 -13.65 -39.27 21.15
CA PHE A 25 -12.19 -39.35 21.12
C PHE A 25 -11.66 -39.59 19.69
N LEU A 26 -12.37 -40.37 18.88
CA LEU A 26 -12.06 -40.57 17.46
C LEU A 26 -12.31 -39.29 16.63
N LEU A 27 -13.32 -38.48 16.99
CA LEU A 27 -13.60 -37.20 16.33
C LEU A 27 -12.53 -36.13 16.67
N LEU A 28 -11.94 -36.19 17.87
CA LEU A 28 -10.80 -35.35 18.29
C LEU A 28 -9.46 -35.77 17.65
N LEU A 29 -9.38 -36.98 17.10
CA LEU A 29 -8.20 -37.50 16.39
C LEU A 29 -8.25 -37.23 14.87
N LEU A 30 -9.29 -36.55 14.37
CA LEU A 30 -9.29 -36.08 13.00
C LEU A 30 -8.15 -35.05 12.85
N PRO A 31 -7.19 -35.27 11.95
CA PRO A 31 -6.15 -34.29 11.69
C PRO A 31 -6.83 -33.02 11.21
N GLY A 32 -6.75 -31.96 12.02
CA GLY A 32 -7.08 -30.62 11.53
C GLY A 32 -6.13 -30.32 10.37
N SER A 33 -6.65 -29.80 9.26
CA SER A 33 -5.83 -29.30 8.17
C SER A 33 -5.02 -28.11 8.69
N VAL A 34 -3.74 -28.35 8.99
CA VAL A 34 -2.79 -27.30 9.35
C VAL A 34 -2.15 -26.81 8.06
N PHE A 35 -2.65 -25.70 7.52
CA PHE A 35 -2.01 -25.00 6.42
C PHE A 35 -0.76 -24.27 6.94
N ALA A 36 0.38 -24.94 6.89
CA ALA A 36 1.66 -24.37 7.28
C ALA A 36 2.32 -23.68 6.07
N ILE A 37 1.91 -22.43 5.81
CA ILE A 37 2.71 -21.51 5.00
C ILE A 37 3.80 -20.94 5.89
N ASP A 38 5.02 -20.95 5.39
CA ASP A 38 6.13 -20.23 6.00
C ASP A 38 6.46 -18.98 5.18
N ILE A 39 6.89 -17.93 5.89
CA ILE A 39 7.37 -16.69 5.29
C ILE A 39 8.89 -16.70 5.40
N GLU A 40 9.55 -16.91 4.27
CA GLU A 40 11.00 -17.00 4.18
C GLU A 40 11.64 -15.62 4.15
N GLU A 41 11.11 -14.72 3.32
CA GLU A 41 11.68 -13.39 3.10
C GLU A 41 10.58 -12.33 2.93
N VAL A 42 10.83 -11.14 3.44
CA VAL A 42 9.94 -9.97 3.32
C VAL A 42 10.75 -8.76 2.92
N VAL A 43 10.39 -8.17 1.80
CA VAL A 43 11.09 -7.04 1.19
C VAL A 43 10.15 -5.85 1.14
N TRP A 44 10.51 -4.80 1.87
CA TRP A 44 9.75 -3.55 1.93
C TRP A 44 10.33 -2.53 0.97
N GLY A 45 9.53 -2.17 -0.03
CA GLY A 45 9.85 -1.12 -1.00
C GLY A 45 11.17 -1.35 -1.74
N PHE A 46 11.60 -0.29 -2.41
CA PHE A 46 12.77 -0.31 -3.27
C PHE A 46 14.07 -0.17 -2.50
N ASN A 47 14.15 0.75 -1.52
CA ASN A 47 15.39 1.03 -0.75
C ASN A 47 15.22 1.04 0.78
N ASN A 48 14.24 0.32 1.35
CA ASN A 48 13.91 0.32 2.79
C ASN A 48 13.69 1.72 3.42
N GLN A 49 13.63 2.79 2.62
CA GLN A 49 13.52 4.18 3.08
C GLN A 49 12.22 4.43 3.82
N GLN A 50 12.20 5.47 4.65
CA GLN A 50 10.94 5.99 5.18
C GLN A 50 10.20 6.72 4.06
N THR A 51 9.05 6.19 3.69
CA THR A 51 8.17 6.75 2.66
C THR A 51 6.89 7.21 3.34
N ARG A 52 6.32 8.32 2.86
CA ARG A 52 5.07 8.89 3.37
C ARG A 52 4.20 9.30 2.19
N ASN A 53 2.90 9.08 2.33
CA ASN A 53 1.88 9.36 1.34
C ASN A 53 2.16 8.70 -0.02
N GLN A 54 2.78 7.52 0.01
CA GLN A 54 3.19 6.81 -1.20
C GLN A 54 2.80 5.35 -1.11
N CYS A 55 2.53 4.76 -2.27
CA CYS A 55 2.39 3.32 -2.42
C CYS A 55 3.77 2.67 -2.52
N ILE A 56 4.01 1.63 -1.71
CA ILE A 56 5.25 0.85 -1.78
C ILE A 56 4.95 -0.60 -2.14
N PRO A 57 5.80 -1.27 -2.92
CA PRO A 57 5.69 -2.70 -3.12
C PRO A 57 6.19 -3.45 -1.88
N VAL A 58 5.41 -4.41 -1.41
CA VAL A 58 5.79 -5.36 -0.38
C VAL A 58 5.85 -6.73 -1.01
N SER A 59 7.07 -7.25 -1.17
CA SER A 59 7.30 -8.58 -1.75
C SER A 59 7.53 -9.57 -0.63
N ILE A 60 6.75 -10.64 -0.61
CA ILE A 60 6.78 -11.67 0.42
C ILE A 60 7.05 -13.00 -0.26
N LEU A 61 8.14 -13.66 0.11
CA LEU A 61 8.46 -15.00 -0.35
C LEU A 61 7.75 -16.00 0.55
N LEU A 62 6.75 -16.67 0.00
CA LEU A 62 5.97 -17.67 0.70
C LEU A 62 6.44 -19.05 0.27
N ARG A 63 6.57 -19.95 1.24
CA ARG A 63 6.85 -21.36 0.98
C ARG A 63 5.77 -22.24 1.57
N ASN A 64 5.26 -23.14 0.73
CA ASN A 64 4.36 -24.19 1.17
C ASN A 64 5.20 -25.39 1.64
N ASN A 65 5.23 -25.64 2.95
CA ASN A 65 5.97 -26.77 3.53
C ASN A 65 5.12 -28.05 3.66
N THR A 66 3.91 -28.04 3.12
CA THR A 66 2.95 -29.15 3.24
C THR A 66 2.80 -29.92 1.93
N PRO A 67 2.36 -31.20 1.98
CA PRO A 67 2.06 -31.98 0.78
C PRO A 67 0.75 -31.58 0.10
N GLU A 68 -0.05 -30.70 0.72
CA GLU A 68 -1.30 -30.18 0.16
C GLU A 68 -1.05 -28.87 -0.57
N ALA A 69 -1.78 -28.63 -1.67
CA ALA A 69 -1.72 -27.34 -2.34
C ALA A 69 -2.42 -26.28 -1.49
N PHE A 70 -1.81 -25.11 -1.36
CA PHE A 70 -2.44 -23.97 -0.73
C PHE A 70 -3.17 -23.17 -1.81
N ASP A 71 -4.51 -23.08 -1.73
CA ASP A 71 -5.35 -22.30 -2.65
C ASP A 71 -6.32 -21.40 -1.87
N GLU A 72 -5.79 -20.50 -1.06
CA GLU A 72 -6.59 -19.61 -0.21
C GLU A 72 -6.21 -18.14 -0.40
N PRO A 73 -7.10 -17.20 -0.05
CA PRO A 73 -6.76 -15.79 -0.01
C PRO A 73 -5.78 -15.47 1.13
N LEU A 74 -4.81 -14.61 0.81
CA LEU A 74 -3.94 -13.94 1.77
C LEU A 74 -4.46 -12.53 2.02
N GLN A 75 -4.39 -12.08 3.26
CA GLN A 75 -4.84 -10.76 3.68
C GLN A 75 -3.70 -10.00 4.37
N LEU A 76 -3.27 -8.89 3.77
CA LEU A 76 -2.36 -7.96 4.42
C LEU A 76 -3.17 -6.86 5.12
N ASN A 77 -2.98 -6.74 6.44
CA ASN A 77 -3.66 -5.78 7.30
C ASN A 77 -2.65 -4.84 7.94
N ARG A 78 -3.00 -3.55 7.99
CA ARG A 78 -2.29 -2.57 8.82
C ARG A 78 -2.66 -2.77 10.28
N LEU A 79 -1.67 -2.65 11.17
CA LEU A 79 -1.87 -2.71 12.62
C LEU A 79 -1.71 -1.33 13.26
N GLN A 80 -2.45 -1.10 14.33
CA GLN A 80 -2.17 -0.02 15.30
C GLN A 80 -1.21 -0.52 16.40
N PHE A 81 -0.76 0.41 17.25
CA PHE A 81 0.12 0.13 18.39
C PHE A 81 -0.46 -0.92 19.36
N ASP A 82 -1.78 -0.97 19.49
CA ASP A 82 -2.51 -1.95 20.31
C ASP A 82 -2.67 -3.32 19.61
N GLY A 83 -2.17 -3.46 18.39
CA GLY A 83 -2.32 -4.67 17.57
C GLY A 83 -3.67 -4.80 16.87
N SER A 84 -4.56 -3.81 16.99
CA SER A 84 -5.83 -3.80 16.28
C SER A 84 -5.63 -3.59 14.77
N ARG A 85 -6.46 -4.25 13.97
CA ARG A 85 -6.42 -4.15 12.49
C ARG A 85 -7.16 -2.88 12.06
N VAL A 86 -6.57 -2.11 11.15
CA VAL A 86 -7.14 -0.83 10.71
C VAL A 86 -7.04 -0.57 9.22
N GLY A 87 -8.05 0.11 8.67
CA GLY A 87 -8.13 0.43 7.25
C GLY A 87 -8.63 -0.74 6.40
N ALA A 88 -8.53 -0.59 5.08
CA ALA A 88 -8.97 -1.61 4.15
C ALA A 88 -7.93 -2.75 4.06
N PRO A 89 -8.35 -4.02 4.21
CA PRO A 89 -7.45 -5.16 4.02
C PRO A 89 -7.09 -5.32 2.54
N LEU A 90 -5.82 -5.61 2.25
CA LEU A 90 -5.39 -5.99 0.90
C LEU A 90 -5.48 -7.51 0.77
N VAL A 91 -6.39 -7.99 -0.07
CA VAL A 91 -6.64 -9.43 -0.25
C VAL A 91 -6.13 -9.88 -1.61
N ARG A 92 -5.39 -10.99 -1.64
CA ARG A 92 -4.89 -11.60 -2.87
C ARG A 92 -5.05 -13.10 -2.80
N LYS A 93 -5.68 -13.70 -3.82
CA LYS A 93 -5.72 -15.16 -3.97
C LYS A 93 -4.37 -15.66 -4.47
N VAL A 94 -3.83 -16.69 -3.83
CA VAL A 94 -2.53 -17.28 -4.16
C VAL A 94 -2.69 -18.79 -4.22
N PHE A 95 -2.07 -19.38 -5.24
CA PHE A 95 -1.94 -20.82 -5.37
C PHE A 95 -0.48 -21.22 -5.17
N LEU A 96 -0.18 -22.02 -4.15
CA LEU A 96 1.16 -22.59 -3.92
C LEU A 96 1.08 -24.11 -4.00
N ALA A 97 1.79 -24.68 -4.97
CA ALA A 97 1.90 -26.13 -5.08
C ALA A 97 2.67 -26.72 -3.88
N PRO A 98 2.50 -28.02 -3.60
CA PRO A 98 3.22 -28.71 -2.52
C PRO A 98 4.74 -28.51 -2.62
N PHE A 99 5.39 -28.16 -1.51
CA PHE A 99 6.84 -27.96 -1.41
C PHE A 99 7.44 -26.88 -2.32
N THR A 100 6.62 -25.95 -2.82
CA THR A 100 7.08 -24.84 -3.68
C THR A 100 7.13 -23.51 -2.94
N SER A 101 7.93 -22.58 -3.45
CA SER A 101 7.98 -21.19 -3.00
C SER A 101 7.62 -20.23 -4.13
N GLN A 102 6.99 -19.11 -3.78
CA GLN A 102 6.60 -18.08 -4.74
C GLN A 102 6.59 -16.70 -4.09
N TRP A 103 7.03 -15.70 -4.86
CA TRP A 103 6.88 -14.30 -4.50
C TRP A 103 5.44 -13.82 -4.67
N VAL A 104 4.91 -13.20 -3.62
CA VAL A 104 3.62 -12.53 -3.62
C VAL A 104 3.81 -11.06 -3.30
N GLN A 105 3.19 -10.20 -4.09
CA GLN A 105 3.29 -8.75 -3.94
C GLN A 105 1.98 -8.12 -3.51
N PHE A 106 2.10 -7.21 -2.55
CA PHE A 106 1.06 -6.27 -2.14
C PHE A 106 1.55 -4.83 -2.37
N TYR A 107 0.61 -3.91 -2.55
CA TYR A 107 0.91 -2.49 -2.80
C TYR A 107 0.21 -1.61 -1.75
N PRO A 108 0.61 -1.66 -0.48
CA PRO A 108 0.04 -0.81 0.54
C PRO A 108 0.41 0.67 0.36
N TYR A 109 -0.58 1.51 0.64
CA TYR A 109 -0.38 2.95 0.80
C TYR A 109 0.12 3.25 2.22
N ILE A 110 1.25 3.96 2.31
CA ILE A 110 1.88 4.34 3.57
C ILE A 110 1.52 5.79 3.89
N SER A 111 0.56 6.02 4.78
CA SER A 111 0.17 7.38 5.17
C SER A 111 1.16 8.09 6.09
N ASN A 112 1.94 7.32 6.86
CA ASN A 112 2.88 7.86 7.85
C ASN A 112 4.17 7.02 7.87
N SER A 113 5.33 7.66 7.95
CA SER A 113 6.63 7.00 8.01
C SER A 113 6.79 6.13 9.27
N TYR A 114 6.14 6.50 10.37
CA TYR A 114 6.11 5.72 11.62
C TYR A 114 5.21 4.48 11.57
N GLN A 115 4.53 4.24 10.45
CA GLN A 115 3.67 3.08 10.27
C GLN A 115 4.51 1.83 9.93
N THR A 116 4.96 1.13 10.97
CA THR A 116 5.89 0.00 10.85
C THR A 116 5.23 -1.37 10.95
N ASP A 117 4.07 -1.45 11.60
CA ASP A 117 3.46 -2.73 11.96
C ASP A 117 2.32 -3.16 11.02
N TRP A 118 2.47 -4.37 10.49
CA TRP A 118 1.54 -5.03 9.59
C TRP A 118 1.33 -6.49 9.99
N SER A 119 0.26 -7.11 9.51
CA SER A 119 0.04 -8.55 9.67
C SER A 119 -0.36 -9.17 8.34
N LEU A 120 0.28 -10.28 7.99
CA LEU A 120 -0.16 -11.15 6.91
C LEU A 120 -0.97 -12.28 7.52
N ASN A 121 -2.23 -12.42 7.10
CA ASN A 121 -3.15 -13.39 7.63
C ASN A 121 -3.69 -14.30 6.53
N TRP A 122 -3.98 -15.55 6.86
CA TRP A 122 -4.47 -16.59 5.95
C TRP A 122 -5.31 -17.62 6.73
N GLY A 123 -5.83 -18.64 6.04
CA GLY A 123 -6.67 -19.65 6.67
C GLY A 123 -8.14 -19.21 6.81
N PRO A 124 -9.00 -20.13 7.29
CA PRO A 124 -10.41 -19.86 7.53
C PRO A 124 -10.56 -18.70 8.52
N GLY A 125 -11.27 -17.65 8.09
CA GLY A 125 -11.51 -16.45 8.90
C GLY A 125 -10.27 -15.59 9.17
N PHE A 126 -9.15 -15.80 8.47
CA PHE A 126 -7.89 -15.07 8.67
C PHE A 126 -7.39 -15.12 10.12
N LEU A 127 -7.53 -16.30 10.73
CA LEU A 127 -7.12 -16.61 12.10
C LEU A 127 -5.62 -16.92 12.21
N SER A 128 -5.05 -17.53 11.17
CA SER A 128 -3.60 -17.72 11.06
C SER A 128 -2.96 -16.44 10.54
N GLY A 129 -1.84 -16.03 11.11
CA GLY A 129 -1.12 -14.87 10.62
C GLY A 129 0.23 -14.67 11.27
N LYS A 130 1.06 -13.86 10.61
CA LYS A 130 2.40 -13.48 11.04
C LYS A 130 2.51 -11.97 11.03
N LYS A 131 3.00 -11.40 12.13
CA LYS A 131 3.31 -9.97 12.22
C LYS A 131 4.50 -9.68 11.31
N LEU A 132 4.36 -8.67 10.46
CA LEU A 132 5.41 -8.15 9.60
C LEU A 132 5.77 -6.76 10.12
N THR A 133 7.01 -6.59 10.55
CA THR A 133 7.53 -5.28 10.96
C THR A 133 8.44 -4.77 9.85
N ARG A 134 8.13 -3.57 9.36
CA ARG A 134 9.01 -2.83 8.47
C ARG A 134 10.24 -2.42 9.27
N ALA A 135 11.43 -2.73 8.77
CA ALA A 135 12.66 -2.26 9.39
C ALA A 135 12.64 -0.73 9.44
N GLU A 136 12.73 -0.16 10.64
CA GLU A 136 13.09 1.24 10.82
C GLU A 136 14.54 1.36 10.36
N ASN A 137 14.78 2.02 9.22
CA ASN A 137 16.14 2.39 8.89
C ASN A 137 16.66 3.29 10.03
N ASN A 138 17.89 3.04 10.48
CA ASN A 138 18.71 3.91 11.33
C ASN A 138 19.06 5.23 10.58
N SER A 139 18.09 5.89 9.98
CA SER A 139 18.22 7.26 9.54
C SER A 139 18.13 8.12 10.79
N ASN A 140 19.23 8.83 11.07
CA ASN A 140 19.31 9.82 12.14
C ASN A 140 18.01 10.65 12.16
N PRO A 141 17.33 10.83 13.30
CA PRO A 141 16.11 11.65 13.37
C PRO A 141 16.34 13.12 12.94
N ASN A 142 17.60 13.53 12.81
CA ASN A 142 18.04 14.83 12.30
C ASN A 142 18.40 14.85 10.81
N SER A 143 18.30 13.72 10.11
CA SER A 143 18.35 13.69 8.66
C SER A 143 17.02 14.27 8.18
N GLU A 144 17.02 15.52 7.73
CA GLU A 144 15.87 16.08 7.02
C GLU A 144 15.36 15.06 6.01
N LEU A 145 14.09 14.69 6.12
CA LEU A 145 13.40 13.61 5.40
C LEU A 145 13.36 13.82 3.87
N SER A 146 14.09 14.82 3.35
CA SER A 146 13.87 15.46 2.06
C SER A 146 14.76 14.95 0.93
N ASP A 147 15.87 14.25 1.19
CA ASP A 147 16.89 14.07 0.11
C ASP A 147 17.41 12.65 -0.10
N VAL A 148 16.83 11.65 0.57
CA VAL A 148 17.24 10.26 0.31
C VAL A 148 16.40 9.70 -0.83
N ARG A 149 16.83 9.96 -2.07
CA ARG A 149 16.21 9.41 -3.29
C ARG A 149 16.17 7.88 -3.25
N SER A 150 15.05 7.27 -3.60
CA SER A 150 14.92 5.81 -3.75
C SER A 150 15.55 5.37 -5.05
N ARG A 151 16.68 4.68 -4.92
CA ARG A 151 17.46 4.21 -6.07
C ARG A 151 17.65 2.72 -6.00
N ILE A 152 17.42 2.06 -7.12
CA ILE A 152 17.66 0.62 -7.25
C ILE A 152 18.56 0.32 -8.43
N ILE A 153 19.33 -0.74 -8.28
CA ILE A 153 19.98 -1.40 -9.41
C ILE A 153 19.13 -2.60 -9.77
N LEU A 154 18.68 -2.68 -11.03
CA LEU A 154 18.03 -3.89 -11.51
C LEU A 154 19.06 -5.02 -11.64
N SER A 155 18.79 -6.14 -10.98
CA SER A 155 19.58 -7.37 -11.13
C SER A 155 18.85 -8.38 -12.02
N ARG A 156 19.62 -9.22 -12.71
CA ARG A 156 19.08 -10.38 -13.42
C ARG A 156 18.40 -11.34 -12.43
N SER A 157 17.48 -12.15 -12.93
CA SER A 157 16.56 -13.02 -12.19
C SER A 157 17.23 -14.08 -11.28
N ASP A 158 18.55 -14.19 -11.26
CA ASP A 158 19.35 -15.06 -10.38
C ASP A 158 19.98 -14.30 -9.19
N GLY A 159 19.81 -12.98 -9.14
CA GLY A 159 20.31 -12.13 -8.07
C GLY A 159 19.51 -12.29 -6.78
N ILE A 160 20.14 -12.86 -5.75
CA ILE A 160 19.68 -12.69 -4.37
C ILE A 160 19.63 -11.19 -4.08
N ILE A 161 18.58 -10.71 -3.40
CA ILE A 161 18.49 -9.32 -2.95
C ILE A 161 19.70 -9.02 -2.06
N ARG A 162 20.67 -8.31 -2.63
CA ARG A 162 21.93 -7.99 -1.98
C ARG A 162 22.13 -6.49 -2.04
N LYS A 163 22.62 -5.94 -0.94
CA LYS A 163 23.16 -4.58 -0.97
C LYS A 163 24.54 -4.66 -1.63
N VAL A 164 24.66 -4.13 -2.85
CA VAL A 164 25.96 -4.06 -3.54
C VAL A 164 26.42 -2.62 -3.48
N GLY A 165 27.40 -2.37 -2.62
CA GLY A 165 27.87 -1.02 -2.32
C GLY A 165 26.81 -0.18 -1.61
N HIS A 166 26.52 0.99 -2.17
CA HIS A 166 25.55 1.97 -1.64
C HIS A 166 24.10 1.68 -2.04
N PHE A 167 23.89 0.91 -3.11
CA PHE A 167 22.57 0.70 -3.71
C PHE A 167 22.00 -0.69 -3.37
N LYS A 168 20.67 -0.77 -3.28
CA LYS A 168 19.95 -2.03 -3.14
C LYS A 168 19.76 -2.66 -4.52
N GLN A 169 20.22 -3.89 -4.69
CA GLN A 169 19.87 -4.67 -5.88
C GLN A 169 18.42 -5.14 -5.77
N PHE A 170 17.68 -4.95 -6.84
CA PHE A 170 16.28 -5.30 -6.93
C PHE A 170 16.07 -6.24 -8.11
N PRO A 171 15.59 -7.48 -7.88
CA PRO A 171 15.33 -8.44 -8.94
C PRO A 171 14.34 -7.88 -9.94
N GLU A 172 14.67 -8.01 -11.23
CA GLU A 172 13.77 -7.56 -12.30
C GLU A 172 12.39 -8.24 -12.26
N GLU A 173 12.30 -9.46 -11.71
CA GLU A 173 11.06 -10.21 -11.54
C GLU A 173 10.13 -9.63 -10.46
N LEU A 174 10.65 -8.81 -9.56
CA LEU A 174 9.88 -8.14 -8.52
C LEU A 174 9.44 -6.73 -8.95
N PHE A 175 9.79 -6.30 -10.16
CA PHE A 175 9.33 -5.00 -10.64
C PHE A 175 7.78 -4.98 -10.72
N PRO A 176 7.11 -3.97 -10.15
CA PRO A 176 5.65 -3.96 -10.13
C PRO A 176 5.06 -3.88 -11.55
N PRO A 177 3.94 -4.55 -11.82
CA PRO A 177 3.22 -4.45 -13.08
C PRO A 177 2.26 -3.24 -13.14
N SER A 178 2.29 -2.36 -12.13
CA SER A 178 1.42 -1.18 -12.04
C SER A 178 2.22 0.04 -11.58
N VAL A 179 2.02 1.17 -12.26
CA VAL A 179 2.73 2.43 -12.01
C VAL A 179 2.43 3.00 -10.62
N THR A 180 1.26 2.72 -10.06
CA THR A 180 0.93 3.17 -8.71
C THR A 180 1.87 2.55 -7.67
N ALA A 181 2.40 1.36 -7.93
CA ALA A 181 3.33 0.69 -7.04
C ALA A 181 4.79 1.14 -7.20
N THR A 182 5.07 2.04 -8.15
CA THR A 182 6.40 2.64 -8.37
C THR A 182 6.50 4.07 -7.84
N ASP A 183 5.48 4.54 -7.11
CA ASP A 183 5.39 5.91 -6.59
C ASP A 183 6.53 6.28 -5.63
N SER A 184 7.04 5.29 -4.87
CA SER A 184 8.19 5.51 -3.98
C SER A 184 9.55 5.34 -4.67
N LEU A 185 9.62 5.32 -5.99
CA LEU A 185 10.84 5.07 -6.76
C LEU A 185 11.26 6.32 -7.53
N ASP A 186 12.48 6.80 -7.28
CA ASP A 186 12.98 8.02 -7.90
C ASP A 186 13.92 7.72 -9.08
N GLU A 187 14.87 6.80 -8.89
CA GLU A 187 15.89 6.48 -9.89
C GLU A 187 16.07 4.97 -10.07
N ILE A 188 16.22 4.52 -11.32
CA ILE A 188 16.54 3.14 -11.67
C ILE A 188 17.84 3.08 -12.45
N ILE A 189 18.73 2.20 -12.04
CA ILE A 189 19.98 1.89 -12.73
C ILE A 189 19.82 0.55 -13.46
N ILE A 190 20.04 0.56 -14.76
CA ILE A 190 19.87 -0.58 -15.65
C ILE A 190 21.21 -0.90 -16.33
N GLY A 191 21.74 -2.09 -16.08
CA GLY A 191 22.95 -2.62 -16.74
C GLY A 191 22.71 -3.79 -17.67
N HIS A 192 21.46 -4.17 -17.90
CA HIS A 192 21.06 -5.24 -18.82
C HIS A 192 19.66 -4.98 -19.35
N VAL A 193 19.29 -5.61 -20.47
CA VAL A 193 17.91 -5.52 -20.99
C VAL A 193 17.00 -6.42 -20.15
N PRO A 194 16.00 -5.87 -19.43
CA PRO A 194 15.20 -6.65 -18.51
C PRO A 194 14.20 -7.55 -19.24
N ARG A 195 14.02 -8.78 -18.74
CA ARG A 195 13.12 -9.79 -19.34
C ARG A 195 11.69 -9.66 -18.82
N TRP A 196 11.15 -8.45 -18.87
CA TRP A 196 9.80 -8.15 -18.39
C TRP A 196 8.68 -8.64 -19.31
N ASP A 197 7.55 -8.97 -18.70
CA ASP A 197 6.27 -9.12 -19.38
C ASP A 197 5.72 -7.77 -19.82
N ALA A 198 4.65 -7.79 -20.63
CA ALA A 198 4.10 -6.57 -21.22
C ALA A 198 3.62 -5.56 -20.16
N ALA A 199 3.00 -6.02 -19.07
CA ALA A 199 2.47 -5.14 -18.04
C ALA A 199 3.58 -4.38 -17.30
N ARG A 200 4.67 -5.06 -16.93
CA ARG A 200 5.84 -4.42 -16.32
C ARG A 200 6.53 -3.42 -17.24
N LYS A 201 6.66 -3.75 -18.54
CA LYS A 201 7.22 -2.81 -19.53
C LYS A 201 6.39 -1.52 -19.62
N VAL A 202 5.06 -1.66 -19.66
CA VAL A 202 4.15 -0.50 -19.68
C VAL A 202 4.28 0.29 -18.38
N SER A 203 4.21 -0.39 -17.22
CA SER A 203 4.36 0.26 -15.92
C SER A 203 5.68 1.01 -15.77
N PHE A 204 6.79 0.47 -16.29
CA PHE A 204 8.09 1.11 -16.26
C PHE A 204 8.11 2.36 -17.14
N MET A 205 7.58 2.28 -18.36
CA MET A 205 7.50 3.43 -19.25
C MET A 205 6.58 4.51 -18.67
N ASP A 206 5.42 4.15 -18.11
CA ASP A 206 4.50 5.09 -17.47
C ASP A 206 5.16 5.83 -16.29
N TRP A 207 5.93 5.11 -15.46
CA TRP A 207 6.73 5.70 -14.39
C TRP A 207 7.79 6.67 -14.94
N LEU A 208 8.47 6.30 -16.03
CA LEU A 208 9.42 7.19 -16.70
C LEU A 208 8.72 8.45 -17.23
N TYR A 209 7.58 8.31 -17.91
CA TYR A 209 6.78 9.44 -18.40
C TYR A 209 6.34 10.41 -17.29
N GLN A 210 6.13 9.91 -16.07
CA GLN A 210 5.72 10.71 -14.90
C GLN A 210 6.87 11.47 -14.21
N GLY A 211 8.12 11.29 -14.63
CA GLY A 211 9.27 12.00 -14.05
C GLY A 211 10.36 11.10 -13.45
N GLY A 212 10.26 9.78 -13.61
CA GLY A 212 11.31 8.86 -13.18
C GLY A 212 12.66 9.13 -13.85
N VAL A 213 13.76 8.81 -13.17
CA VAL A 213 15.12 8.94 -13.72
C VAL A 213 15.73 7.57 -14.00
N VAL A 214 16.13 7.34 -15.25
CA VAL A 214 16.77 6.08 -15.66
C VAL A 214 18.23 6.32 -15.99
N HIS A 215 19.10 5.55 -15.34
CA HIS A 215 20.51 5.48 -15.64
C HIS A 215 20.80 4.21 -16.44
N LEU A 216 21.17 4.37 -17.70
CA LEU A 216 21.57 3.27 -18.58
C LEU A 216 23.08 3.09 -18.51
N LEU A 217 23.50 1.89 -18.11
CA LEU A 217 24.90 1.46 -18.14
C LEU A 217 25.15 0.61 -19.40
N PRO A 218 26.41 0.52 -19.86
CA PRO A 218 26.77 -0.45 -20.88
C PRO A 218 26.58 -1.88 -20.35
N ASP A 219 26.30 -2.83 -21.24
CA ASP A 219 26.11 -4.23 -20.86
C ASP A 219 27.41 -4.80 -20.29
N ASP A 220 27.35 -5.41 -19.10
CA ASP A 220 28.53 -5.91 -18.36
C ASP A 220 29.47 -6.83 -19.18
N PRO A 221 28.97 -7.80 -19.99
CA PRO A 221 29.82 -8.71 -20.75
C PRO A 221 30.37 -8.13 -22.07
N THR A 222 29.63 -7.25 -22.76
CA THR A 222 30.00 -6.78 -24.11
C THR A 222 30.55 -5.35 -24.10
N GLY A 223 30.22 -4.55 -23.10
CA GLY A 223 30.52 -3.11 -23.06
C GLY A 223 29.74 -2.30 -24.11
N GLU A 224 28.78 -2.93 -24.79
CA GLU A 224 27.96 -2.30 -25.82
C GLU A 224 26.72 -1.63 -25.22
N ASN A 225 26.11 -0.75 -26.02
CA ASN A 225 24.88 -0.07 -25.63
C ASN A 225 23.71 -1.07 -25.59
N LEU A 226 22.87 -0.94 -24.56
CA LEU A 226 21.65 -1.73 -24.42
C LEU A 226 20.68 -1.42 -25.57
N ILE A 227 20.22 -2.48 -26.25
CA ILE A 227 19.21 -2.39 -27.31
C ILE A 227 17.89 -2.91 -26.76
N PHE A 228 16.95 -1.99 -26.56
CA PHE A 228 15.60 -2.27 -26.10
C PHE A 228 14.66 -2.55 -27.28
N THR A 229 13.69 -3.44 -27.09
CA THR A 229 12.72 -3.81 -28.13
C THR A 229 11.29 -3.51 -27.67
N THR A 230 10.36 -3.50 -28.63
CA THR A 230 8.91 -3.33 -28.39
C THR A 230 8.59 -1.98 -27.73
N SER A 231 7.94 -1.96 -26.56
CA SER A 231 7.45 -0.74 -25.89
C SER A 231 8.56 0.14 -25.30
N MET A 232 9.81 -0.30 -25.32
CA MET A 232 10.96 0.44 -24.77
C MET A 232 11.90 0.98 -25.86
N VAL A 233 11.48 1.01 -27.13
CA VAL A 233 12.32 1.45 -28.27
C VAL A 233 12.80 2.90 -28.11
N GLU A 234 12.04 3.75 -27.42
CA GLU A 234 12.42 5.14 -27.12
C GLU A 234 13.73 5.22 -26.31
N LEU A 235 14.04 4.19 -25.52
CA LEU A 235 15.30 4.10 -24.77
C LEU A 235 16.53 3.85 -25.66
N ASN A 236 16.37 3.64 -26.96
CA ASN A 236 17.49 3.42 -27.90
C ASN A 236 18.11 4.70 -28.46
N SER A 237 17.66 5.89 -28.02
CA SER A 237 18.22 7.17 -28.48
C SER A 237 19.74 7.22 -28.27
N PRO A 238 20.54 7.62 -29.28
CA PRO A 238 22.01 7.64 -29.18
C PRO A 238 22.55 8.78 -28.32
N LEU A 239 21.70 9.65 -27.79
CA LEU A 239 22.07 10.82 -26.99
C LEU A 239 22.61 10.41 -25.60
N GLU A 240 23.57 11.18 -25.08
CA GLU A 240 24.09 11.00 -23.71
C GLU A 240 22.99 11.14 -22.65
N PHE A 241 22.05 12.06 -22.87
CA PHE A 241 20.85 12.20 -22.07
C PHE A 241 19.70 12.68 -22.94
N PHE A 242 18.48 12.31 -22.57
CA PHE A 242 17.26 12.71 -23.27
C PHE A 242 16.05 12.56 -22.35
N ARG A 243 14.95 13.25 -22.68
CA ARG A 243 13.70 13.21 -21.94
C ARG A 243 12.66 12.34 -22.63
N ILE A 244 11.85 11.65 -21.82
CA ILE A 244 10.65 10.92 -22.23
C ILE A 244 9.53 11.40 -21.31
N GLY A 245 8.61 12.22 -21.83
CA GLY A 245 7.66 12.95 -20.99
C GLY A 245 8.40 13.88 -20.02
N GLU A 246 8.09 13.76 -18.73
CA GLU A 246 8.79 14.46 -17.65
C GLU A 246 10.05 13.71 -17.18
N GLY A 247 10.21 12.44 -17.58
CA GLY A 247 11.32 11.59 -17.18
C GLY A 247 12.64 11.94 -17.83
N LEU A 248 13.72 11.52 -17.18
CA LEU A 248 15.10 11.75 -17.63
C LEU A 248 15.84 10.42 -17.81
N VAL A 249 16.39 10.22 -18.99
CA VAL A 249 17.27 9.09 -19.28
C VAL A 249 18.70 9.59 -19.43
N ILE A 250 19.62 8.98 -18.69
CA ILE A 250 21.05 9.31 -18.69
C ILE A 250 21.84 8.07 -19.05
N ARG A 251 22.63 8.15 -20.11
CA ARG A 251 23.59 7.12 -20.46
C ARG A 251 24.92 7.40 -19.78
N HIS A 252 25.47 6.38 -19.16
CA HIS A 252 26.79 6.43 -18.57
C HIS A 252 27.74 5.53 -19.34
N ASN A 253 29.01 5.91 -19.39
CA ASN A 253 30.10 5.07 -19.91
C ASN A 253 30.82 4.29 -18.80
N LEU A 254 30.33 4.39 -17.56
CA LEU A 254 30.92 3.78 -16.38
C LEU A 254 30.29 2.41 -16.12
N LYS A 255 31.08 1.49 -15.55
CA LYS A 255 30.58 0.19 -15.08
C LYS A 255 29.88 0.32 -13.74
N LEU A 256 29.05 -0.66 -13.39
CA LEU A 256 28.31 -0.69 -12.13
C LEU A 256 29.20 -0.53 -10.89
N SER A 257 30.41 -1.09 -10.91
CA SER A 257 31.38 -1.00 -9.80
C SER A 257 31.94 0.40 -9.56
N GLN A 258 31.80 1.31 -10.51
CA GLN A 258 32.28 2.69 -10.44
C GLN A 258 31.13 3.67 -10.12
N MET A 259 29.89 3.17 -9.99
CA MET A 259 28.73 3.98 -9.66
C MET A 259 28.68 4.24 -8.15
N THR A 260 28.68 5.52 -7.79
CA THR A 260 28.53 6.02 -6.42
C THR A 260 27.43 7.07 -6.40
N ASP A 261 26.77 7.27 -5.25
CA ASP A 261 25.71 8.27 -5.07
C ASP A 261 26.08 9.64 -5.63
N ASN A 262 27.31 10.10 -5.35
CA ASN A 262 27.84 11.38 -5.83
C ASN A 262 27.90 11.47 -7.35
N VAL A 263 28.30 10.40 -8.03
CA VAL A 263 28.42 10.39 -9.50
C VAL A 263 27.05 10.58 -10.14
N LEU A 264 26.03 9.90 -9.61
CA LEU A 264 24.66 10.01 -10.11
C LEU A 264 24.06 11.40 -9.82
N ILE A 265 24.23 11.91 -8.59
CA ILE A 265 23.76 13.25 -8.22
C ILE A 265 24.41 14.31 -9.11
N THR A 266 25.73 14.25 -9.31
CA THR A 266 26.44 15.19 -10.17
C THR A 266 25.98 15.07 -11.63
N ALA A 267 25.73 13.86 -12.14
CA ALA A 267 25.22 13.68 -13.50
C ALA A 267 23.84 14.32 -13.69
N VAL A 268 22.93 14.13 -12.73
CA VAL A 268 21.60 14.72 -12.76
C VAL A 268 21.68 16.24 -12.63
N ASN A 269 22.46 16.77 -11.70
CA ASN A 269 22.59 18.23 -11.48
C ASN A 269 23.20 18.93 -12.70
N LYS A 270 24.22 18.34 -13.33
CA LYS A 270 24.84 18.87 -14.56
C LYS A 270 23.84 19.01 -15.70
N ILE A 271 22.87 18.10 -15.80
CA ILE A 271 21.82 18.18 -16.83
C ILE A 271 20.85 19.31 -16.50
N HIS A 272 20.40 19.41 -15.25
CA HIS A 272 19.54 20.51 -14.80
C HIS A 272 20.21 21.88 -15.01
N GLU A 273 21.51 22.00 -14.72
CA GLU A 273 22.29 23.22 -14.97
C GLU A 273 22.34 23.55 -16.47
N ARG A 274 22.63 22.58 -17.34
CA ARG A 274 22.63 22.78 -18.81
C ARG A 274 21.25 23.18 -19.33
N GLU A 275 20.19 22.60 -18.80
CA GLU A 275 18.82 22.97 -19.17
C GLU A 275 18.48 24.39 -18.69
N ALA A 276 18.87 24.74 -17.46
CA ALA A 276 18.69 26.09 -16.93
C ALA A 276 19.46 27.14 -17.74
N GLU A 277 20.70 26.86 -18.15
CA GLU A 277 21.50 27.71 -19.04
C GLU A 277 20.84 27.86 -20.41
N ASN A 278 20.30 26.78 -20.98
CA ASN A 278 19.58 26.84 -22.26
C ASN A 278 18.31 27.72 -22.17
N ILE A 279 17.54 27.65 -21.08
CA ILE A 279 16.37 28.51 -20.85
C ILE A 279 16.77 29.97 -20.72
N LEU A 280 17.89 30.26 -20.05
CA LEU A 280 18.43 31.62 -19.93
C LEU A 280 18.88 32.20 -21.27
N ASN A 281 19.54 31.38 -22.10
CA ASN A 281 20.07 31.80 -23.40
C ASN A 281 19.01 31.85 -24.49
N HIS A 282 17.98 31.02 -24.40
CA HIS A 282 16.84 30.94 -25.32
C HIS A 282 15.54 30.98 -24.52
N PRO A 283 15.08 32.18 -24.11
CA PRO A 283 13.82 32.31 -23.42
C PRO A 283 12.71 31.72 -24.32
N PRO A 284 11.86 30.82 -23.80
CA PRO A 284 10.79 30.23 -24.59
C PRO A 284 9.90 31.35 -25.14
N GLU A 285 9.59 31.28 -26.43
CA GLU A 285 8.66 32.20 -27.08
C GLU A 285 7.33 32.13 -26.32
N VAL A 286 6.98 33.23 -25.64
CA VAL A 286 5.83 33.31 -24.73
C VAL A 286 4.55 33.19 -25.56
N LYS A 287 4.09 31.96 -25.81
CA LYS A 287 2.66 31.73 -25.97
C LYS A 287 2.06 32.01 -24.61
N GLN A 288 1.28 33.09 -24.51
CA GLN A 288 0.56 33.53 -23.32
C GLN A 288 -0.21 32.36 -22.69
N SER A 289 0.48 31.66 -21.82
CA SER A 289 -0.04 30.66 -20.92
C SER A 289 -0.05 31.39 -19.59
N LYS A 290 -1.24 31.53 -18.99
CA LYS A 290 -1.44 32.23 -17.72
C LYS A 290 -0.31 31.89 -16.76
N THR A 291 0.41 32.93 -16.36
CA THR A 291 1.44 32.91 -15.32
C THR A 291 0.83 32.36 -14.03
N VAL A 292 1.08 31.08 -13.77
CA VAL A 292 1.06 30.56 -12.40
C VAL A 292 2.43 30.84 -11.85
N SER A 293 2.50 31.78 -10.92
CA SER A 293 3.69 32.04 -10.12
C SER A 293 4.13 30.75 -9.45
N SER A 294 5.30 30.23 -9.84
CA SER A 294 5.99 29.10 -9.23
C SER A 294 6.41 29.48 -7.81
N GLN A 295 5.48 29.33 -6.88
CA GLN A 295 5.80 29.15 -5.47
C GLN A 295 6.18 27.67 -5.33
N TYR A 296 7.45 27.41 -5.02
CA TYR A 296 7.96 26.09 -4.66
C TYR A 296 7.08 25.53 -3.53
N ASN A 297 6.11 24.70 -3.89
CA ASN A 297 5.25 24.01 -2.97
C ASN A 297 5.55 22.52 -3.11
N ASN A 298 6.20 22.01 -2.07
CA ASN A 298 6.45 20.61 -1.81
C ASN A 298 5.10 19.92 -1.55
N ASN A 299 4.35 19.64 -2.61
CA ASN A 299 3.03 19.03 -2.53
C ASN A 299 3.07 17.71 -3.28
N GLY A 300 3.15 16.65 -2.48
CA GLY A 300 3.02 15.28 -2.93
C GLY A 300 1.74 15.05 -3.73
N TYR A 301 1.78 13.99 -4.52
CA TYR A 301 0.68 13.44 -5.30
C TYR A 301 -0.63 13.43 -4.48
N GLY A 302 -1.63 14.21 -4.91
CA GLY A 302 -2.97 14.25 -4.31
C GLY A 302 -3.54 15.65 -4.01
N ASP A 303 -2.71 16.69 -3.96
CA ASP A 303 -3.12 17.98 -3.37
C ASP A 303 -3.86 18.94 -4.32
N ILE A 304 -3.76 18.73 -5.65
CA ILE A 304 -4.51 19.54 -6.64
C ILE A 304 -6.02 19.45 -6.42
N ASN A 305 -6.48 18.32 -5.85
CA ASN A 305 -7.87 18.09 -5.51
C ASN A 305 -8.21 18.46 -4.07
N TYR A 306 -7.25 18.65 -3.16
CA TYR A 306 -7.59 19.00 -1.77
C TYR A 306 -8.24 20.38 -1.72
N ASN A 307 -7.65 21.39 -2.35
CA ASN A 307 -8.23 22.75 -2.34
C ASN A 307 -9.57 22.80 -3.07
N LEU A 308 -9.71 22.11 -4.20
CA LEU A 308 -10.96 22.06 -4.96
C LEU A 308 -12.05 21.26 -4.21
N LEU A 309 -11.71 20.13 -3.60
CA LEU A 309 -12.66 19.34 -2.81
C LEU A 309 -12.98 20.04 -1.48
N HIS A 310 -12.05 20.78 -0.89
CA HIS A 310 -12.27 21.57 0.31
C HIS A 310 -13.18 22.78 0.01
N GLU A 311 -12.99 23.47 -1.12
CA GLU A 311 -13.92 24.52 -1.58
C GLU A 311 -15.31 23.95 -1.89
N LEU A 312 -15.40 22.78 -2.52
CA LEU A 312 -16.69 22.10 -2.74
C LEU A 312 -17.33 21.63 -1.43
N THR A 313 -16.53 21.24 -0.44
CA THR A 313 -17.00 20.82 0.89
C THR A 313 -17.47 22.02 1.71
N GLU A 314 -16.81 23.18 1.59
CA GLU A 314 -17.28 24.43 2.17
C GLU A 314 -18.57 24.93 1.51
N LEU A 315 -18.68 24.81 0.18
CA LEU A 315 -19.91 25.16 -0.55
C LEU A 315 -21.12 24.26 -0.20
N THR A 316 -20.86 23.07 0.33
CA THR A 316 -21.91 22.10 0.73
C THR A 316 -22.17 22.06 2.22
N HIS A 317 -21.43 22.81 3.04
CA HIS A 317 -21.81 23.07 4.42
C HIS A 317 -22.80 24.23 4.47
N PRO A 318 -24.11 23.97 4.69
CA PRO A 318 -25.02 25.06 4.95
C PRO A 318 -24.62 25.69 6.28
N ASP A 319 -24.31 26.98 6.25
CA ASP A 319 -23.96 27.76 7.43
C ASP A 319 -25.21 27.91 8.31
N HIS A 320 -25.47 26.88 9.11
CA HIS A 320 -26.60 26.85 10.02
C HIS A 320 -26.28 27.78 11.18
N ASN A 321 -26.94 28.94 11.17
CA ASN A 321 -26.86 29.91 12.24
C ASN A 321 -27.60 29.34 13.48
N TRP A 322 -26.98 28.38 14.15
CA TRP A 322 -27.48 27.68 15.33
C TRP A 322 -28.05 28.62 16.40
N PRO A 323 -27.45 29.80 16.69
CA PRO A 323 -28.05 30.77 17.60
C PRO A 323 -29.44 31.24 17.17
N LEU A 324 -29.67 31.44 15.87
CA LEU A 324 -30.96 31.84 15.32
C LEU A 324 -31.99 30.71 15.46
N ILE A 325 -31.58 29.46 15.21
CA ILE A 325 -32.45 28.29 15.36
C ILE A 325 -32.87 28.12 16.83
N TYR A 326 -31.94 28.27 17.77
CA TYR A 326 -32.26 28.24 19.21
C TYR A 326 -33.15 29.41 19.64
N LEU A 327 -32.93 30.62 19.09
CA LEU A 327 -33.77 31.77 19.38
C LEU A 327 -35.19 31.60 18.84
N MET A 328 -35.33 31.07 17.62
CA MET A 328 -36.64 30.77 17.02
C MET A 328 -37.37 29.64 17.77
N SER A 329 -36.67 28.60 18.22
CA SER A 329 -37.29 27.52 19.00
C SER A 329 -37.75 28.00 20.39
N LEU A 330 -37.00 28.90 21.03
CA LEU A 330 -37.40 29.52 22.28
C LEU A 330 -38.63 30.44 22.10
N LEU A 331 -38.65 31.21 21.01
CA LEU A 331 -39.80 32.07 20.67
C LEU A 331 -41.05 31.24 20.34
N TYR A 332 -40.89 30.11 19.64
CA TYR A 332 -41.94 29.14 19.38
C TYR A 332 -42.52 28.55 20.68
N LEU A 333 -41.66 28.16 21.62
CA LEU A 333 -42.08 27.67 22.93
C LEU A 333 -42.86 28.73 23.72
N PHE A 334 -42.37 29.98 23.70
CA PHE A 334 -43.03 31.12 24.35
C PHE A 334 -44.36 31.50 23.72
N MET A 335 -44.55 31.25 22.42
CA MET A 335 -45.82 31.51 21.74
C MET A 335 -46.88 30.45 22.08
N ILE A 336 -46.47 29.19 22.30
CA ILE A 336 -47.38 28.09 22.63
C ILE A 336 -47.81 28.09 24.10
N TYR A 337 -46.88 28.40 25.01
CA TYR A 337 -47.13 28.39 26.45
C TYR A 337 -48.34 29.23 26.91
N PRO A 338 -48.57 30.48 26.47
CA PRO A 338 -49.74 31.26 26.86
C PRO A 338 -51.03 30.67 26.28
N GLY A 339 -50.98 30.04 25.11
CA GLY A 339 -52.13 29.36 24.51
C GLY A 339 -52.60 28.18 25.38
N CYS A 340 -51.69 27.30 25.76
CA CYS A 340 -52.01 26.14 26.62
C CYS A 340 -52.41 26.57 28.04
N PHE A 341 -51.79 27.62 28.59
CA PHE A 341 -52.14 28.14 29.92
C PHE A 341 -53.54 28.77 29.97
N LEU A 342 -53.93 29.54 28.94
CA LEU A 342 -55.29 30.13 28.85
C LEU A 342 -56.38 29.06 28.66
N PHE A 343 -56.11 28.01 27.87
CA PHE A 343 -57.02 26.87 27.75
C PHE A 343 -57.18 26.11 29.07
N HIS A 344 -56.09 25.88 29.80
CA HIS A 344 -56.15 25.20 31.10
C HIS A 344 -56.92 26.03 32.16
N LYS A 345 -56.74 27.36 32.17
CA LYS A 345 -57.47 28.25 33.08
C LYS A 345 -58.97 28.33 32.75
N ARG A 346 -59.35 28.28 31.47
CA ARG A 346 -60.77 28.20 31.05
C ARG A 346 -61.44 26.88 31.46
N GLN A 347 -60.73 25.74 31.37
CA GLN A 347 -61.26 24.45 31.86
C GLN A 347 -61.46 24.42 33.37
N LYS A 348 -60.57 25.03 34.16
CA LYS A 348 -60.75 25.13 35.62
C LYS A 348 -61.98 25.97 35.99
N ASN A 349 -62.23 27.08 35.30
CA ASN A 349 -63.41 27.92 35.56
C ASN A 349 -64.73 27.29 35.10
N SER A 350 -64.75 26.41 34.09
CA SER A 350 -65.99 25.71 33.70
C SER A 350 -66.37 24.58 34.67
N ARG A 351 -65.41 24.06 35.46
CA ARG A 351 -65.68 23.05 36.50
C ARG A 351 -66.28 23.63 37.78
N TYR A 352 -66.19 24.94 38.02
CA TYR A 352 -66.80 25.60 39.19
C TYR A 352 -68.19 26.21 38.91
N ARG A 353 -68.71 26.11 37.68
CA ARG A 353 -70.06 26.63 37.32
C ARG A 353 -71.14 25.54 37.23
N ASN A 354 -70.83 24.33 37.70
CA ASN A 354 -71.77 23.20 37.78
C ASN A 354 -71.79 22.61 39.21
N THR A 355 -71.86 23.48 40.22
CA THR A 355 -72.31 23.11 41.57
C THR A 355 -73.44 24.02 41.95
#